data_AF-A0A7S4DKJ7-F1
#
_entry.id   AF-A0A7S4DKJ7-F1
#
_cell.length_a   1.000
_cell.length_b   1.000
_cell.length_c   1.000
_cell.angle_alpha   90.00
_cell.angle_beta   90.00
_cell.angle_gamma   90.00
#
_symmetry.space_group_name_H-M   'P 1'
#
loop_
_entity.id
_entity.type
_entity.pdbx_description
1 polymer ?
#
loop_
_entity_poly.entity_id
_entity_poly.type
_entity_poly.pdbx_seq_one_letter_code
_entity_poly.pdbx_strand_id
1 'polypeptide(L)'
;MNGPKLLRRTRPTRQEKADWKVCKMDVLGSEEVEVSAEARARVPPGLRAGPFYEVKCRLVTGRTHQVRAQLAALGAPIVGDDLYWPMAGKTLQLGDGTAAEDEAVFEGIGQCAFPAAAIGLQASRVFLPGTKGVEVDVRPRPPWWRLHR
;
A
#
# COMPACT_ATOMS: atom_id res chain seq x y z
N MET A 1 -6.40 25.01 -27.37
CA MET A 1 -5.53 24.39 -26.33
C MET A 1 -6.42 23.60 -25.39
N ASN A 2 -6.51 22.29 -25.57
CA ASN A 2 -7.30 21.42 -24.69
C ASN A 2 -6.44 21.07 -23.48
N GLY A 3 -6.74 21.68 -22.33
CA GLY A 3 -6.16 21.26 -21.05
C GLY A 3 -6.54 19.82 -20.70
N PRO A 4 -5.79 19.16 -19.80
CA PRO A 4 -6.08 17.78 -19.42
C PRO A 4 -7.47 17.72 -18.77
N LYS A 5 -8.39 16.99 -19.41
CA LYS A 5 -9.67 16.63 -18.81
C LYS A 5 -9.38 15.72 -17.62
N LEU A 6 -9.35 16.28 -16.41
CA LEU A 6 -9.51 15.47 -15.20
C LEU A 6 -10.83 14.71 -15.36
N LEU A 7 -10.73 13.38 -15.48
CA LEU A 7 -11.87 12.49 -15.42
C LEU A 7 -12.54 12.70 -14.04
N ARG A 8 -13.52 13.60 -13.98
CA ARG A 8 -14.52 13.61 -12.91
C ARG A 8 -15.36 12.35 -13.08
N ARG A 9 -14.79 11.20 -12.72
CA ARG A 9 -15.57 9.98 -12.59
C ARG A 9 -16.50 10.20 -11.41
N THR A 10 -17.78 10.38 -11.71
CA THR A 10 -18.85 10.33 -10.72
C THR A 10 -18.73 9.06 -9.90
N ARG A 11 -19.15 9.12 -8.63
CA ARG A 11 -19.09 7.96 -7.72
C ARG A 11 -19.77 6.75 -8.42
N PRO A 12 -19.09 5.60 -8.53
CA PRO A 12 -19.64 4.44 -9.22
C PRO A 12 -20.90 3.95 -8.49
N THR A 13 -21.95 3.70 -9.26
CA THR A 13 -23.23 3.19 -8.78
C THR A 13 -23.07 1.83 -8.11
N ARG A 14 -24.01 1.45 -7.25
CA ARG A 14 -24.04 0.13 -6.61
C ARG A 14 -24.03 -1.01 -7.64
N GLN A 15 -24.69 -0.80 -8.78
CA GLN A 15 -24.71 -1.74 -9.91
C GLN A 15 -23.32 -1.87 -10.55
N GLU A 16 -22.64 -0.75 -10.82
CA GLU A 16 -21.27 -0.78 -11.38
C GLU A 16 -20.26 -1.43 -10.44
N LYS A 17 -20.43 -1.26 -9.11
CA LYS A 17 -19.59 -1.93 -8.11
C LYS A 17 -19.80 -3.45 -8.07
N ALA A 18 -20.95 -3.96 -8.49
CA ALA A 18 -21.23 -5.39 -8.51
C ALA A 18 -20.34 -6.15 -9.52
N ASP A 19 -19.93 -5.47 -10.60
CA ASP A 19 -19.07 -6.06 -11.65
C ASP A 19 -17.57 -5.94 -11.32
N TRP A 20 -17.20 -5.32 -10.19
CA TRP A 20 -15.81 -5.12 -9.84
C TRP A 20 -15.16 -6.42 -9.39
N LYS A 21 -14.09 -6.81 -10.09
CA LYS A 21 -13.22 -7.91 -9.64
C LYS A 21 -12.50 -7.49 -8.35
N VAL A 22 -12.88 -8.14 -7.24
CA VAL A 22 -12.32 -7.89 -5.92
C VAL A 22 -10.82 -8.19 -5.90
N CYS A 23 -10.07 -7.22 -5.39
CA CYS A 23 -8.64 -7.31 -5.15
C CYS A 23 -8.39 -8.05 -3.81
N LYS A 24 -7.75 -9.22 -3.84
CA LYS A 24 -7.64 -10.11 -2.67
C LYS A 24 -6.18 -10.36 -2.28
N MET A 25 -5.93 -10.28 -0.98
CA MET A 25 -4.65 -10.57 -0.34
C MET A 25 -4.94 -11.18 1.03
N ASP A 26 -4.21 -12.24 1.38
CA ASP A 26 -4.28 -12.84 2.71
C ASP A 26 -3.17 -12.29 3.58
N VAL A 27 -3.48 -11.95 4.83
CA VAL A 27 -2.46 -11.67 5.85
C VAL A 27 -2.10 -12.98 6.53
N LEU A 28 -0.84 -13.40 6.39
CA LEU A 28 -0.30 -14.62 6.98
C LEU A 28 0.24 -14.41 8.39
N GLY A 29 0.62 -13.18 8.73
CA GLY A 29 1.15 -12.80 10.03
C GLY A 29 1.40 -11.30 10.12
N SER A 30 1.38 -10.77 11.35
CA SER A 30 1.64 -9.37 11.65
C SER A 30 2.35 -9.31 13.00
N GLU A 31 3.60 -8.89 13.01
CA GLU A 31 4.44 -8.85 14.20
C GLU A 31 4.96 -7.44 14.42
N GLU A 32 4.93 -6.97 15.67
CA GLU A 32 5.55 -5.70 16.03
C GLU A 32 7.08 -5.84 15.96
N VAL A 33 7.75 -4.88 15.33
CA VAL A 33 9.20 -4.95 15.09
C VAL A 33 9.90 -3.64 15.41
N GLU A 34 11.13 -3.77 15.87
CA GLU A 34 12.09 -2.67 15.93
C GLU A 34 12.72 -2.46 14.55
N VAL A 35 12.69 -1.23 14.05
CA VAL A 35 13.22 -0.88 12.73
C VAL A 35 14.46 -0.01 12.83
N SER A 36 15.29 -0.04 11.79
CA SER A 36 16.53 0.74 11.71
C SER A 36 16.27 2.25 11.80
N ALA A 37 17.27 3.03 12.22
CA ALA A 37 17.19 4.49 12.27
C ALA A 37 16.84 5.08 10.89
N GLU A 38 17.35 4.47 9.82
CA GLU A 38 17.01 4.83 8.44
C GLU A 38 15.52 4.62 8.14
N ALA A 39 14.94 3.48 8.53
CA ALA A 39 13.51 3.24 8.35
C ALA A 39 12.66 4.22 9.18
N ARG A 40 13.05 4.50 10.42
CA ARG A 40 12.37 5.49 11.28
C ARG A 40 12.39 6.89 10.66
N ALA A 41 13.52 7.30 10.07
CA ALA A 41 13.68 8.60 9.43
C ALA A 41 12.83 8.76 8.15
N ARG A 42 12.35 7.65 7.56
CA ARG A 42 11.47 7.64 6.38
C ARG A 42 9.98 7.65 6.73
N VAL A 43 9.62 7.77 8.00
CA VAL A 43 8.22 7.99 8.39
C VAL A 43 7.86 9.45 8.12
N PRO A 44 6.81 9.71 7.32
CA PRO A 44 6.39 11.08 7.04
C PRO A 44 5.87 11.75 8.32
N PRO A 45 6.15 13.05 8.54
CA PRO A 45 5.72 13.76 9.75
C PRO A 45 4.21 13.75 9.99
N GLY A 46 3.41 13.61 8.91
CA GLY A 46 1.95 13.55 8.97
C GLY A 46 1.39 12.23 9.48
N LEU A 47 2.22 11.20 9.67
CA LEU A 47 1.80 9.92 10.25
C LEU A 47 2.18 9.89 11.73
N ARG A 48 1.23 9.55 12.61
CA ARG A 48 1.53 9.35 14.04
C ARG A 48 2.61 8.27 14.16
N ALA A 49 3.66 8.54 14.94
CA ALA A 49 4.71 7.58 15.26
C ALA A 49 4.15 6.49 16.19
N GLY A 50 3.36 5.57 15.63
CA GLY A 50 2.96 4.33 16.27
C GLY A 50 4.06 3.26 16.18
N PRO A 51 3.85 2.11 16.82
CA PRO A 51 4.74 0.96 16.65
C PRO A 51 4.79 0.52 15.18
N PHE A 52 5.92 -0.06 14.77
CA PHE A 52 6.08 -0.61 13.43
C PHE A 52 5.68 -2.08 13.41
N TYR A 53 5.01 -2.51 12.35
CA TYR A 53 4.66 -3.90 12.14
C TYR A 53 5.28 -4.43 10.85
N GLU A 54 5.85 -5.63 10.92
CA GLU A 54 6.17 -6.41 9.73
C GLU A 54 4.97 -7.32 9.42
N VAL A 55 4.36 -7.08 8.27
CA VAL A 55 3.18 -7.84 7.82
C VAL A 55 3.59 -8.79 6.70
N LYS A 56 3.34 -10.07 6.91
CA LYS A 56 3.55 -11.10 5.88
C LYS A 56 2.24 -11.32 5.15
N CYS A 57 2.23 -11.08 3.84
CA CYS A 57 1.04 -11.23 3.01
C CYS A 57 1.23 -12.27 1.90
N ARG A 58 0.14 -12.92 1.50
CA ARG A 58 0.04 -13.73 0.28
C ARG A 58 -0.89 -13.04 -0.71
N LEU A 59 -0.36 -12.76 -1.90
CA LEU A 59 -1.16 -12.19 -2.99
C LEU A 59 -2.05 -13.26 -3.60
N VAL A 60 -3.37 -13.05 -3.57
CA VAL A 60 -4.35 -13.88 -4.28
C VAL A 60 -4.64 -13.30 -5.66
N THR A 61 -4.61 -11.97 -5.78
CA THR A 61 -4.64 -11.23 -7.04
C THR A 61 -3.33 -10.46 -7.26
N GLY A 62 -3.06 -10.08 -8.52
CA GLY A 62 -1.86 -9.31 -8.89
C GLY A 62 -2.19 -7.95 -9.49
N ARG A 63 -2.82 -7.06 -8.73
CA ARG A 63 -3.10 -5.69 -9.19
C ARG A 63 -1.91 -4.77 -8.94
N THR A 64 -1.74 -3.76 -9.80
CA THR A 64 -0.71 -2.72 -9.63
C THR A 64 -0.84 -2.06 -8.26
N HIS A 65 0.26 -1.98 -7.52
CA HIS A 65 0.35 -1.37 -6.19
C HIS A 65 -0.62 -1.95 -5.14
N GLN A 66 -1.12 -3.17 -5.34
CA GLN A 66 -2.14 -3.78 -4.49
C GLN A 66 -1.82 -3.70 -2.99
N VAL A 67 -0.63 -4.16 -2.58
CA VAL A 67 -0.21 -4.17 -1.17
C VAL A 67 -0.18 -2.74 -0.60
N ARG A 68 0.44 -1.82 -1.34
CA ARG A 68 0.64 -0.42 -0.94
C ARG A 68 -0.70 0.29 -0.70
N ALA A 69 -1.60 0.17 -1.67
CA ALA A 69 -2.92 0.78 -1.61
C ALA A 69 -3.79 0.19 -0.50
N GLN A 70 -3.81 -1.14 -0.34
CA GLN A 70 -4.64 -1.81 0.67
C GLN A 70 -4.16 -1.49 2.10
N LEU A 71 -2.86 -1.48 2.35
CA LEU A 71 -2.30 -1.14 3.65
C LEU A 71 -2.51 0.33 4.01
N ALA A 72 -2.30 1.24 3.06
CA ALA A 72 -2.63 2.65 3.26
C ALA A 72 -4.13 2.85 3.52
N ALA A 73 -5.01 2.19 2.77
CA ALA A 73 -6.46 2.29 3.00
C ALA A 73 -6.84 1.90 4.44
N LEU A 74 -6.19 0.88 5.01
CA LEU A 74 -6.34 0.45 6.42
C LEU A 74 -5.76 1.42 7.46
N GLY A 75 -5.11 2.51 7.03
CA GLY A 75 -4.44 3.47 7.92
C GLY A 75 -3.04 3.05 8.34
N ALA A 76 -2.49 1.98 7.76
CA ALA A 76 -1.16 1.45 8.07
C ALA A 76 -0.26 1.46 6.82
N PRO A 77 0.11 2.64 6.29
CA PRO A 77 0.90 2.73 5.05
C PRO A 77 2.30 2.14 5.21
N ILE A 78 2.89 1.72 4.08
CA ILE A 78 4.25 1.18 4.04
C ILE A 78 5.26 2.29 4.33
N VAL A 79 6.29 1.97 5.12
CA VAL A 79 7.40 2.90 5.43
C VAL A 79 8.09 3.37 4.14
N GLY A 80 8.27 4.69 4.01
CA GLY A 80 8.87 5.32 2.83
C GLY A 80 7.97 5.39 1.59
N ASP A 81 6.69 5.01 1.70
CA ASP A 81 5.77 5.07 0.55
C ASP A 81 5.16 6.46 0.35
N ASP A 82 5.92 7.33 -0.32
CA ASP A 82 5.55 8.71 -0.67
C ASP A 82 4.27 8.84 -1.50
N LEU A 83 3.81 7.75 -2.13
CA LEU A 83 2.64 7.78 -3.02
C LEU A 83 1.34 7.50 -2.26
N TYR A 84 1.36 6.56 -1.33
CA TYR A 84 0.13 6.09 -0.67
C TYR A 84 0.00 6.54 0.78
N TRP A 85 1.08 6.93 1.47
CA TRP A 85 0.95 7.44 2.83
C TRP A 85 -0.02 8.62 2.94
N PRO A 86 -0.12 9.58 1.98
CA PRO A 86 -1.04 10.71 2.13
C PRO A 86 -2.51 10.29 2.09
N MET A 87 -2.78 9.10 1.56
CA MET A 87 -4.10 8.48 1.46
C MET A 87 -4.42 7.55 2.62
N ALA A 88 -3.54 7.49 3.64
CA ALA A 88 -3.68 6.59 4.77
C ALA A 88 -5.00 6.82 5.52
N GLY A 89 -5.84 5.79 5.62
CA GLY A 89 -7.14 5.84 6.31
C GLY A 89 -8.24 6.64 5.60
N LYS A 90 -7.91 7.41 4.55
CA LYS A 90 -8.84 8.30 3.84
C LYS A 90 -9.71 7.58 2.80
N THR A 91 -9.32 6.37 2.39
CA THR A 91 -9.97 5.65 1.29
C THR A 91 -11.02 4.63 1.73
N LEU A 92 -10.99 4.14 2.97
CA LEU A 92 -12.01 3.21 3.49
C LEU A 92 -13.33 3.92 3.80
N GLN A 93 -13.30 5.22 4.06
CA GLN A 93 -14.46 6.04 4.43
C GLN A 93 -15.21 6.64 3.22
N LEU A 94 -14.91 6.20 1.99
CA LEU A 94 -15.62 6.68 0.78
C LEU A 94 -17.08 6.18 0.67
N GLY A 95 -17.73 5.86 1.79
CA GLY A 95 -19.04 5.23 1.90
C GLY A 95 -20.17 6.12 2.44
N ASP A 96 -19.86 7.10 3.30
CA ASP A 96 -20.82 8.01 3.95
C ASP A 96 -20.75 9.46 3.42
N GLY A 97 -19.62 9.86 2.83
CA GLY A 97 -19.57 10.87 1.78
C GLY A 97 -19.92 12.29 2.23
N THR A 98 -19.29 12.76 3.30
CA THR A 98 -19.36 14.17 3.69
C THR A 98 -18.46 15.03 2.80
N ALA A 99 -18.78 16.31 2.63
CA ALA A 99 -17.94 17.25 1.87
C ALA A 99 -16.52 17.39 2.46
N ALA A 100 -16.38 17.17 3.77
CA ALA A 100 -15.10 17.21 4.47
C ALA A 100 -14.20 16.02 4.12
N GLU A 101 -14.77 14.81 3.94
CA GLU A 101 -14.01 13.63 3.50
C GLU A 101 -13.49 13.80 2.08
N ASP A 102 -14.32 14.32 1.18
CA ASP A 102 -13.91 14.57 -0.21
C ASP A 102 -12.73 15.54 -0.26
N GLU A 103 -12.75 16.63 0.52
CA GLU A 103 -11.62 17.58 0.58
C GLU A 103 -10.35 16.97 1.18
N ALA A 104 -10.46 16.20 2.27
CA ALA A 104 -9.30 15.52 2.86
C ALA A 104 -8.65 14.53 1.87
N VAL A 105 -9.46 13.90 1.02
CA VAL A 105 -9.00 13.04 -0.08
C VAL A 105 -8.31 13.84 -1.16
N PHE A 106 -8.88 14.96 -1.62
CA PHE A 106 -8.24 15.84 -2.61
C PHE A 106 -6.91 16.40 -2.12
N GLU A 107 -6.85 16.87 -0.87
CA GLU A 107 -5.62 17.31 -0.23
C GLU A 107 -4.58 16.19 -0.19
N GLY A 108 -5.01 14.98 0.20
CA GLY A 108 -4.15 13.79 0.18
C GLY A 108 -3.57 13.50 -1.19
N ILE A 109 -4.40 13.55 -2.24
CA ILE A 109 -3.96 13.37 -3.63
C ILE A 109 -2.89 14.41 -4.01
N GLY A 110 -3.03 15.65 -3.57
CA GLY A 110 -2.05 16.72 -3.82
C GLY A 110 -0.68 16.49 -3.16
N GLN A 111 -0.63 15.66 -2.11
CA GLN A 111 0.60 15.32 -1.38
C GLN A 111 1.26 14.03 -1.90
N CYS A 112 0.60 13.28 -2.79
CA CYS A 112 1.11 12.05 -3.36
C CYS A 112 2.32 12.30 -4.26
N ALA A 113 3.42 11.59 -3.99
CA ALA A 113 4.66 11.68 -4.78
C ALA A 113 5.20 10.29 -5.15
N PHE A 114 6.05 10.23 -6.17
CA PHE A 114 6.78 8.99 -6.47
C PHE A 114 7.87 8.77 -5.41
N PRO A 115 7.99 7.56 -4.83
CA PRO A 115 9.05 7.28 -3.87
C PRO A 115 10.43 7.47 -4.51
N ALA A 116 11.25 8.32 -3.89
CA ALA A 116 12.62 8.59 -4.36
C ALA A 116 13.64 7.53 -3.91
N ALA A 117 13.25 6.68 -2.96
CA ALA A 117 14.09 5.64 -2.36
C ALA A 117 13.32 4.32 -2.22
N ALA A 118 14.01 3.28 -1.73
CA ALA A 118 13.40 1.99 -1.45
C ALA A 118 12.27 2.11 -0.42
N ILE A 119 11.16 1.44 -0.69
CA ILE A 119 10.03 1.35 0.26
C ILE A 119 10.17 0.10 1.14
N GLY A 120 9.44 0.07 2.26
CA GLY A 120 9.36 -1.05 3.19
C GLY A 120 8.60 -2.27 2.66
N LEU A 121 8.84 -2.66 1.41
CA LEU A 121 8.18 -3.78 0.74
C LEU A 121 9.22 -4.69 0.07
N GLN A 122 9.16 -5.98 0.39
CA GLN A 122 10.06 -6.99 -0.17
C GLN A 122 9.28 -8.26 -0.50
N ALA A 123 9.53 -8.82 -1.68
CA ALA A 123 9.04 -10.14 -2.03
C ALA A 123 9.82 -11.19 -1.21
N SER A 124 9.22 -11.70 -0.13
CA SER A 124 9.88 -12.63 0.81
C SER A 124 9.93 -14.07 0.31
N ARG A 125 9.00 -14.46 -0.56
CA ARG A 125 8.95 -15.81 -1.16
C ARG A 125 8.27 -15.73 -2.51
N VAL A 126 8.86 -16.34 -3.52
CA VAL A 126 8.25 -16.48 -4.85
C VAL A 126 8.29 -17.96 -5.21
N PHE A 127 7.14 -18.49 -5.60
CA PHE A 127 7.02 -19.82 -6.17
C PHE A 127 6.80 -19.68 -7.67
N LEU A 128 7.75 -20.19 -8.44
CA LEU A 128 7.65 -20.26 -9.89
C LEU A 128 7.33 -21.70 -10.28
N PRO A 129 6.13 -21.99 -10.82
CA PRO A 129 5.87 -23.31 -11.38
C PRO A 129 6.73 -23.48 -12.63
N GLY A 130 7.71 -24.38 -12.58
CA GLY A 130 8.59 -24.67 -13.70
C GLY A 130 7.92 -25.51 -14.79
N THR A 131 8.31 -25.29 -16.05
CA THR A 131 8.10 -26.30 -17.10
C THR A 131 9.03 -27.46 -16.78
N LYS A 132 8.49 -28.65 -16.50
CA LYS A 132 9.15 -29.85 -15.91
C LYS A 132 9.15 -29.98 -14.38
N GLY A 133 8.17 -29.42 -13.68
CA GLY A 133 7.86 -29.81 -12.29
C GLY A 133 8.89 -29.41 -11.24
N VAL A 134 9.82 -28.51 -11.56
CA VAL A 134 10.75 -27.91 -10.59
C VAL A 134 10.09 -26.66 -10.01
N GLU A 135 9.78 -26.72 -8.72
CA GLU A 135 9.39 -25.54 -7.96
C GLU A 135 10.65 -24.79 -7.53
N VAL A 136 10.74 -23.49 -7.89
CA VAL A 136 11.83 -22.63 -7.42
C VAL A 136 11.32 -21.82 -6.24
N ASP A 137 11.88 -22.05 -5.06
CA ASP A 137 11.66 -21.26 -3.84
C ASP A 137 12.76 -20.19 -3.71
N VAL A 138 12.45 -18.95 -4.11
CA VAL A 138 13.40 -17.83 -3.98
C VAL A 138 13.23 -17.14 -2.64
N ARG A 139 14.31 -17.08 -1.85
CA ARG A 139 14.35 -16.38 -0.56
C ARG A 139 15.31 -15.19 -0.63
N PRO A 140 14.83 -13.95 -0.43
CA PRO A 140 15.67 -12.76 -0.51
C PRO A 140 16.56 -12.62 0.73
N ARG A 141 17.48 -11.65 0.64
CA ARG A 141 18.26 -11.19 1.79
C ARG A 141 17.35 -10.56 2.88
N PRO A 142 17.85 -10.40 4.11
CA PRO A 142 17.15 -9.65 5.14
C PRO A 142 16.76 -8.25 4.62
N PRO A 143 15.53 -7.79 4.93
CA PRO A 143 15.06 -6.51 4.45
C PRO A 143 15.83 -5.34 5.09
N TRP A 144 15.96 -4.24 4.35
CA TRP A 144 16.75 -3.06 4.72
C TRP A 144 16.23 -2.32 5.97
N TRP A 145 14.93 -2.47 6.29
CA TRP A 145 14.32 -1.79 7.43
C TRP A 145 14.59 -2.49 8.76
N ARG A 146 15.11 -3.72 8.75
CA ARG A 146 15.48 -4.41 9.98
C ARG A 146 16.79 -3.87 10.53
N LEU A 147 16.93 -3.88 11.85
CA LEU A 147 18.21 -3.67 12.50
C LEU A 147 19.19 -4.75 12.02
N HIS A 148 20.28 -4.34 11.38
CA HIS A 148 21.44 -5.20 11.21
C HIS A 148 22.02 -5.43 12.60
N ARG A 149 21.87 -6.66 13.13
CA ARG A 149 22.64 -7.11 14.28
C ARG A 149 24.04 -7.48 13.84
#